data_AF-A0A3Q3E0V8-F1
#
_entry.id   AF-A0A3Q3E0V8-F1
#
_cell.length_a   1.000
_cell.length_b   1.000
_cell.length_c   1.000
_cell.angle_alpha   90.00
_cell.angle_beta   90.00
_cell.angle_gamma   90.00
#
_symmetry.space_group_name_H-M   'P 1'
#
loop_
_entity.id
_entity.type
_entity.pdbx_description
1 polymer ?
#
loop_
_entity_poly.entity_id
_entity_poly.type
_entity_poly.pdbx_seq_one_letter_code
_entity_poly.pdbx_strand_id
1 'polypeptide(L)'
;WRQGGGQHIDLCKSCCTGSVEVVPCSKVAHIERNHKPYMLDLAPAMKRNALRVAEVWMDEYKKNVNIAWGLPLEVLHISEENIFIRKQLRERLKCKPFKWCIENVYPKLDSLDVLAYGEVSLMRNLDANMCIDQGPVPGHTPIAYVCHHYGPQVSNGRNMISLSEVTSCIKDNYIDNRCLTDVGEEETLPGLYDCKEAAQTGMGIYWDFTQGKELKSRRTKRCLEIKNGKLLMQQCSGQRWNIQNIIKAF
;
A
#
# COMPACT_ATOMS: atom_id res chain seq x y z
N TRP A 1 2.35 -21.22 -16.05
CA TRP A 1 2.85 -19.82 -16.18
C TRP A 1 2.87 -19.44 -17.64
N ARG A 2 1.79 -18.87 -18.19
CA ARG A 2 1.71 -18.52 -19.63
C ARG A 2 1.43 -17.03 -19.90
N GLN A 3 1.32 -16.21 -18.87
CA GLN A 3 1.17 -14.76 -18.97
C GLN A 3 2.09 -14.15 -17.90
N GLY A 4 3.00 -13.26 -18.31
CA GLY A 4 4.17 -12.81 -17.53
C GLY A 4 3.87 -12.16 -16.17
N GLY A 5 4.93 -12.01 -15.36
CA GLY A 5 4.90 -11.43 -14.01
C GLY A 5 5.00 -12.49 -12.89
N GLY A 6 5.79 -12.23 -11.84
CA GLY A 6 5.94 -13.09 -10.65
C GLY A 6 6.96 -14.24 -10.74
N GLN A 7 7.55 -14.50 -11.92
CA GLN A 7 8.55 -15.57 -12.10
C GLN A 7 9.95 -15.22 -11.54
N HIS A 8 10.20 -13.93 -11.28
CA HIS A 8 11.48 -13.35 -10.84
C HIS A 8 11.53 -13.05 -9.34
N ILE A 9 10.71 -13.71 -8.51
CA ILE A 9 10.88 -13.58 -7.06
C ILE A 9 12.06 -14.49 -6.67
N ASP A 10 13.26 -13.97 -6.93
CA ASP A 10 14.54 -14.66 -6.73
C ASP A 10 14.86 -14.89 -5.25
N LEU A 11 14.22 -14.11 -4.37
CA LEU A 11 14.25 -14.33 -2.92
C LEU A 11 13.77 -15.74 -2.55
N CYS A 12 12.71 -16.24 -3.19
CA CYS A 12 12.12 -17.54 -2.89
C CYS A 12 13.08 -18.71 -3.20
N LYS A 13 13.93 -18.56 -4.22
CA LYS A 13 14.94 -19.57 -4.58
C LYS A 13 16.05 -19.64 -3.54
N SER A 14 16.41 -18.48 -2.98
CA SER A 14 17.42 -18.35 -1.94
C SER A 14 17.01 -19.00 -0.61
N CYS A 15 15.70 -19.19 -0.39
CA CYS A 15 15.19 -19.93 0.77
C CYS A 15 15.50 -21.43 0.73
N CYS A 16 15.73 -22.03 -0.44
CA CYS A 16 15.88 -23.48 -0.55
C CYS A 16 17.34 -23.93 -0.45
N THR A 17 18.21 -23.42 -1.32
CA THR A 17 19.63 -23.80 -1.39
C THR A 17 20.47 -22.89 -2.31
N GLY A 18 19.87 -21.95 -3.04
CA GLY A 18 20.58 -21.14 -4.03
C GLY A 18 21.11 -19.82 -3.48
N SER A 19 22.04 -19.21 -4.21
CA SER A 19 22.43 -17.80 -4.07
C SER A 19 21.99 -17.00 -5.29
N VAL A 20 21.85 -15.69 -5.13
CA VAL A 20 21.54 -14.75 -6.20
C VAL A 20 22.62 -13.69 -6.20
N GLU A 21 23.32 -13.54 -7.32
CA GLU A 21 24.47 -12.66 -7.43
C GLU A 21 24.29 -11.72 -8.63
N VAL A 22 24.58 -10.44 -8.42
CA VAL A 22 24.68 -9.45 -9.49
C VAL A 22 26.15 -9.32 -9.84
N VAL A 23 26.55 -9.78 -11.03
CA VAL A 23 27.94 -9.79 -11.50
C VAL A 23 28.24 -8.49 -12.27
N PRO A 24 29.00 -7.52 -11.71
CA PRO A 24 29.17 -6.20 -12.33
C PRO A 24 29.90 -6.23 -13.68
N CYS A 25 30.70 -7.28 -13.90
CA CYS A 25 31.45 -7.50 -15.14
C CYS A 25 30.59 -8.03 -16.29
N SER A 26 29.40 -8.60 -16.00
CA SER A 26 28.47 -9.10 -17.00
C SER A 26 27.39 -8.06 -17.25
N LYS A 27 27.41 -7.42 -18.42
CA LYS A 27 26.51 -6.30 -18.76
C LYS A 27 25.61 -6.69 -19.92
N VAL A 28 24.31 -6.62 -19.69
CA VAL A 28 23.28 -6.79 -20.73
C VAL A 28 22.37 -5.59 -20.66
N ALA A 29 22.18 -4.89 -21.79
CA ALA A 29 21.25 -3.77 -21.87
C ALA A 29 19.82 -4.28 -22.08
N HIS A 30 18.90 -3.83 -21.24
CA HIS A 30 17.47 -4.07 -21.41
C HIS A 30 16.78 -2.79 -21.90
N ILE A 31 16.01 -2.90 -22.98
CA ILE A 31 15.15 -1.80 -23.46
C ILE A 31 13.80 -1.94 -22.80
N GLU A 32 13.56 -1.14 -21.76
CA GLU A 32 12.27 -1.09 -21.07
C GLU A 32 11.19 -0.56 -22.01
N ARG A 33 10.04 -1.23 -22.06
CA ARG A 33 8.92 -0.83 -22.91
C ARG A 33 7.90 -0.08 -22.08
N ASN A 34 7.42 1.06 -22.59
CA ASN A 34 6.34 1.82 -21.97
C ASN A 34 5.02 1.03 -21.90
N HIS A 35 4.75 0.16 -22.89
CA HIS A 35 3.60 -0.73 -22.90
C HIS A 35 3.96 -2.12 -23.45
N LYS A 36 3.23 -3.15 -23.01
CA LYS A 36 3.40 -4.52 -23.51
C LYS A 36 2.42 -4.74 -24.69
N PRO A 37 2.90 -5.04 -25.90
CA PRO A 37 2.06 -5.06 -27.10
C PRO A 37 1.05 -6.22 -27.16
N TYR A 38 1.20 -7.23 -26.30
CA TYR A 38 0.37 -8.45 -26.30
C TYR A 38 -0.79 -8.41 -25.30
N MET A 39 -0.85 -7.42 -24.42
CA MET A 39 -1.89 -7.32 -23.40
C MET A 39 -1.99 -5.87 -22.91
N LEU A 40 -3.19 -5.29 -23.07
CA LEU A 40 -3.48 -3.90 -22.67
C LEU A 40 -3.41 -3.72 -21.14
N ASP A 41 -3.88 -4.71 -20.38
CA ASP A 41 -3.86 -4.70 -18.92
C ASP A 41 -3.25 -5.98 -18.35
N LEU A 42 -2.04 -5.86 -17.81
CA LEU A 42 -1.33 -6.95 -17.12
C LEU A 42 -1.72 -7.08 -15.65
N ALA A 43 -2.39 -6.09 -15.05
CA ALA A 43 -2.61 -6.03 -13.61
C ALA A 43 -3.31 -7.29 -13.07
N PRO A 44 -4.34 -7.87 -13.71
CA PRO A 44 -4.98 -9.08 -13.22
C PRO A 44 -4.03 -10.29 -13.23
N ALA A 45 -3.20 -10.42 -14.27
CA ALA A 45 -2.24 -11.51 -14.37
C ALA A 45 -1.10 -11.37 -13.35
N MET A 46 -0.57 -10.15 -13.20
CA MET A 46 0.47 -9.83 -12.22
C MET A 46 -0.02 -10.07 -10.79
N LYS A 47 -1.22 -9.60 -10.47
CA LYS A 47 -1.87 -9.79 -9.17
C LYS A 47 -2.03 -11.27 -8.84
N ARG A 48 -2.61 -12.07 -9.74
CA ARG A 48 -2.73 -13.53 -9.57
C ARG A 48 -1.39 -14.22 -9.36
N ASN A 49 -0.36 -13.82 -10.11
CA ASN A 49 0.96 -14.44 -10.02
C ASN A 49 1.67 -14.06 -8.70
N ALA A 50 1.58 -12.81 -8.26
CA ALA A 50 2.13 -12.35 -6.99
C ALA A 50 1.50 -13.10 -5.82
N LEU A 51 0.17 -13.24 -5.82
CA LEU A 51 -0.57 -13.98 -4.80
C LEU A 51 -0.17 -15.46 -4.73
N ARG A 52 0.03 -16.11 -5.88
CA ARG A 52 0.48 -17.51 -5.94
C ARG A 52 1.87 -17.69 -5.34
N VAL A 53 2.79 -16.74 -5.59
CA VAL A 53 4.12 -16.80 -5.00
C VAL A 53 4.05 -16.56 -3.50
N ALA A 54 3.26 -15.57 -3.06
CA ALA A 54 3.07 -15.26 -1.65
C ALA A 54 2.56 -16.48 -0.87
N GLU A 55 1.54 -17.17 -1.40
CA GLU A 55 0.91 -18.32 -0.74
C GLU A 55 1.83 -19.55 -0.65
N VAL A 56 2.80 -19.69 -1.55
CA VAL A 56 3.75 -20.82 -1.55
C VAL A 56 4.99 -20.52 -0.73
N TRP A 57 5.50 -19.29 -0.78
CA TRP A 57 6.86 -18.98 -0.36
C TRP A 57 7.00 -17.92 0.73
N MET A 58 5.97 -17.13 1.01
CA MET A 58 6.10 -15.96 1.91
C MET A 58 5.53 -16.21 3.33
N ASP A 59 5.05 -17.40 3.65
CA ASP A 59 4.57 -17.77 5.00
C ASP A 59 3.64 -16.70 5.62
N GLU A 60 3.86 -16.28 6.87
CA GLU A 60 3.07 -15.21 7.51
C GLU A 60 3.20 -13.83 6.83
N TYR A 61 4.22 -13.63 5.98
CA TYR A 61 4.47 -12.38 5.25
C TYR A 61 3.63 -12.27 3.98
N LYS A 62 2.87 -13.30 3.59
CA LYS A 62 1.93 -13.21 2.47
C LYS A 62 0.90 -12.10 2.65
N LYS A 63 0.59 -11.73 3.90
CA LYS A 63 -0.24 -10.56 4.24
C LYS A 63 0.31 -9.28 3.60
N ASN A 64 1.64 -9.12 3.49
CA ASN A 64 2.26 -7.94 2.90
C ASN A 64 1.95 -7.80 1.41
N VAL A 65 1.72 -8.92 0.71
CA VAL A 65 1.29 -8.91 -0.69
C VAL A 65 -0.18 -8.54 -0.80
N ASN A 66 -1.04 -9.10 0.06
CA ASN A 66 -2.45 -8.68 0.14
C ASN A 66 -2.55 -7.18 0.43
N ILE A 67 -1.70 -6.72 1.35
CA ILE A 67 -1.51 -5.33 1.71
C ILE A 67 -1.14 -4.45 0.51
N ALA A 68 -0.06 -4.81 -0.20
CA ALA A 68 0.41 -4.05 -1.36
C ALA A 68 -0.63 -3.98 -2.50
N TRP A 69 -1.46 -5.01 -2.65
CA TRP A 69 -2.50 -5.07 -3.68
C TRP A 69 -3.90 -4.62 -3.21
N GLY A 70 -4.02 -4.07 -1.99
CA GLY A 70 -5.30 -3.57 -1.45
C GLY A 70 -6.36 -4.65 -1.25
N LEU A 71 -5.94 -5.91 -1.06
CA LEU A 71 -6.84 -7.06 -0.98
C LEU A 71 -7.23 -7.40 0.46
N PRO A 72 -8.45 -7.88 0.74
CA PRO A 72 -8.83 -8.39 2.05
C PRO A 72 -7.83 -9.44 2.58
N LEU A 73 -7.52 -9.40 3.88
CA LEU A 73 -6.69 -10.44 4.53
C LEU A 73 -7.40 -11.78 4.56
N GLU A 74 -8.72 -11.72 4.76
CA GLU A 74 -9.59 -12.86 4.72
C GLU A 74 -9.81 -13.24 3.26
N VAL A 75 -8.99 -14.21 2.84
CA VAL A 75 -9.36 -15.21 1.85
C VAL A 75 -9.35 -14.71 0.39
N LEU A 76 -8.17 -14.71 -0.20
CA LEU A 76 -8.05 -15.06 -1.62
C LEU A 76 -7.98 -16.58 -1.70
N HIS A 77 -9.11 -17.21 -2.01
CA HIS A 77 -9.15 -18.61 -2.41
C HIS A 77 -8.42 -18.78 -3.75
N ILE A 78 -7.09 -18.68 -3.75
CA ILE A 78 -6.30 -19.34 -4.77
C ILE A 78 -6.60 -20.82 -4.58
N SER A 79 -7.26 -21.46 -5.53
CA SER A 79 -7.62 -22.87 -5.39
C SER A 79 -6.37 -23.68 -5.01
N GLU A 80 -6.46 -24.43 -3.91
CA GLU A 80 -5.33 -25.19 -3.38
C GLU A 80 -4.73 -26.12 -4.44
N GLU A 81 -5.60 -26.64 -5.31
CA GLU A 81 -5.25 -27.47 -6.46
C GLU A 81 -4.21 -26.82 -7.40
N ASN A 82 -4.23 -25.49 -7.57
CA ASN A 82 -3.29 -24.77 -8.42
C ASN A 82 -1.89 -24.57 -7.80
N ILE A 83 -1.77 -24.70 -6.47
CA ILE A 83 -0.53 -24.41 -5.73
C ILE A 83 0.00 -25.61 -4.95
N PHE A 84 -0.78 -26.68 -4.83
CA PHE A 84 -0.43 -27.92 -4.12
C PHE A 84 0.93 -28.47 -4.58
N ILE A 85 1.12 -28.60 -5.89
CA ILE A 85 2.38 -29.11 -6.48
C ILE A 85 3.58 -28.25 -6.04
N ARG A 86 3.39 -26.93 -5.90
CA ARG A 86 4.46 -26.00 -5.51
C ARG A 86 4.76 -26.06 -4.00
N LYS A 87 3.73 -26.22 -3.16
CA LYS A 87 3.91 -26.46 -1.71
C LYS A 87 4.65 -27.78 -1.47
N GLN A 88 4.24 -28.86 -2.16
CA GLN A 88 4.91 -30.16 -2.06
C GLN A 88 6.38 -30.10 -2.54
N LEU A 89 6.67 -29.34 -3.60
CA LEU A 89 8.04 -29.13 -4.05
C LEU A 89 8.90 -28.44 -2.98
N ARG A 90 8.36 -27.39 -2.34
CA ARG A 90 9.06 -26.66 -1.26
C ARG A 90 9.39 -27.60 -0.08
N GLU A 91 8.45 -28.46 0.30
CA GLU A 91 8.65 -29.46 1.35
C GLU A 91 9.72 -30.50 0.98
N ARG A 92 9.66 -31.05 -0.25
CA ARG A 92 10.65 -32.02 -0.75
C ARG A 92 12.06 -31.44 -0.78
N LEU A 93 12.20 -30.17 -1.16
CA LEU A 93 13.48 -29.46 -1.20
C LEU A 93 13.94 -28.98 0.19
N LYS A 94 13.16 -29.21 1.26
CA LYS A 94 13.46 -28.82 2.64
C LYS A 94 13.84 -27.34 2.76
N CYS A 95 13.11 -26.49 2.03
CA CYS A 95 13.40 -25.06 2.02
C CYS A 95 13.18 -24.43 3.39
N LYS A 96 13.99 -23.43 3.71
CA LYS A 96 13.90 -22.64 4.94
C LYS A 96 12.63 -21.79 4.97
N PRO A 97 12.14 -21.41 6.16
CA PRO A 97 11.03 -20.46 6.29
C PRO A 97 11.41 -19.09 5.71
N PHE A 98 10.42 -18.35 5.21
CA PHE A 98 10.61 -17.04 4.60
C PHE A 98 11.23 -16.04 5.58
N LYS A 99 10.91 -16.13 6.86
CA LYS A 99 11.54 -15.36 7.93
C LYS A 99 13.07 -15.44 7.88
N TRP A 100 13.63 -16.63 7.70
CA TRP A 100 15.07 -16.82 7.57
C TRP A 100 15.63 -16.05 6.36
N CYS A 101 14.91 -16.01 5.24
CA CYS A 101 15.32 -15.30 4.05
C CYS A 101 15.38 -13.78 4.28
N ILE A 102 14.38 -13.20 4.96
CA ILE A 102 14.42 -11.77 5.31
C ILE A 102 15.58 -11.47 6.26
N GLU A 103 15.78 -12.30 7.29
CA GLU A 103 16.82 -12.07 8.29
C GLU A 103 18.25 -12.29 7.76
N ASN A 104 18.46 -13.18 6.79
CA ASN A 104 19.80 -13.61 6.36
C ASN A 104 20.15 -13.21 4.92
N VAL A 105 19.18 -13.13 4.02
CA VAL A 105 19.41 -12.82 2.59
C VAL A 105 19.14 -11.34 2.30
N TYR A 106 18.09 -10.76 2.91
CA TYR A 106 17.73 -9.36 2.66
C TYR A 106 17.32 -8.60 3.93
N PRO A 107 18.25 -8.44 4.90
CA PRO A 107 17.97 -7.82 6.20
C PRO A 107 17.66 -6.33 6.14
N LYS A 108 17.98 -5.67 5.01
CA LYS A 108 17.64 -4.26 4.77
C LYS A 108 16.18 -4.05 4.38
N LEU A 109 15.39 -5.13 4.26
CA LEU A 109 13.96 -5.01 4.01
C LEU A 109 13.24 -4.63 5.32
N ASP A 110 12.71 -3.40 5.36
CA ASP A 110 11.93 -2.95 6.51
C ASP A 110 10.72 -3.87 6.75
N SER A 111 10.49 -4.22 8.02
CA SER A 111 9.26 -4.90 8.41
C SER A 111 8.07 -3.94 8.28
N LEU A 112 7.08 -4.35 7.50
CA LEU A 112 5.80 -3.65 7.40
C LEU A 112 5.00 -3.88 8.70
N ASP A 113 5.18 -3.01 9.69
CA ASP A 113 4.32 -2.95 10.87
C ASP A 113 3.12 -2.04 10.60
N VAL A 114 2.12 -2.59 9.93
CA VAL A 114 0.94 -1.86 9.46
C VAL A 114 -0.24 -2.25 10.33
N LEU A 115 -0.96 -1.30 10.94
CA LEU A 115 -2.16 -1.59 11.76
C LEU A 115 -3.45 -1.59 10.93
N ALA A 116 -3.45 -0.85 9.83
CA ALA A 116 -4.50 -0.90 8.83
C ALA A 116 -3.90 -0.57 7.46
N TYR A 117 -4.36 -1.31 6.45
CA TYR A 117 -4.08 -1.04 5.05
C TYR A 117 -5.39 -1.08 4.31
N GLY A 118 -5.50 -0.21 3.34
CA GLY A 118 -6.49 -0.31 2.29
C GLY A 118 -5.88 0.32 1.06
N GLU A 119 -6.52 0.10 -0.08
CA GLU A 119 -6.44 1.09 -1.13
C GLU A 119 -6.73 2.46 -0.49
N VAL A 120 -5.88 3.45 -0.77
CA VAL A 120 -6.03 4.86 -0.33
C VAL A 120 -7.40 5.45 -0.72
N SER A 121 -8.12 4.73 -1.57
CA SER A 121 -9.40 5.05 -2.21
C SER A 121 -10.60 4.99 -1.29
N LEU A 122 -10.42 4.71 0.01
CA LEU A 122 -11.52 4.22 0.80
C LEU A 122 -11.61 4.84 2.20
N MET A 123 -10.91 5.94 2.50
CA MET A 123 -11.40 6.86 3.53
C MET A 123 -12.63 7.58 2.98
N ARG A 124 -13.78 6.93 3.15
CA ARG A 124 -15.08 7.48 2.76
C ARG A 124 -15.65 8.25 3.91
N ASN A 125 -15.95 9.51 3.65
CA ASN A 125 -16.78 10.29 4.53
C ASN A 125 -18.23 9.79 4.39
N LEU A 126 -18.78 9.26 5.47
CA LEU A 126 -20.12 8.65 5.48
C LEU A 126 -21.22 9.70 5.31
N ASP A 127 -20.98 10.92 5.77
CA ASP A 127 -21.98 11.98 5.78
C ASP A 127 -22.04 12.73 4.44
N ALA A 128 -20.90 12.87 3.76
CA ALA A 128 -20.79 13.54 2.46
C ALA A 128 -20.74 12.56 1.27
N ASN A 129 -20.64 11.26 1.52
CA ASN A 129 -20.52 10.21 0.51
C ASN A 129 -19.38 10.44 -0.52
N MET A 130 -18.25 10.96 -0.05
CA MET A 130 -17.08 11.28 -0.87
C MET A 130 -15.83 10.62 -0.29
N CYS A 131 -14.84 10.43 -1.14
CA CYS A 131 -13.55 9.86 -0.80
C CYS A 131 -12.45 10.92 -0.86
N ILE A 132 -11.41 10.73 -0.07
CA ILE A 132 -10.17 11.52 -0.20
C ILE A 132 -9.50 11.12 -1.51
N ASP A 133 -9.11 12.12 -2.28
CA ASP A 133 -8.41 11.98 -3.55
C ASP A 133 -7.18 12.89 -3.54
N GLN A 134 -6.08 12.43 -4.13
CA GLN A 134 -4.86 13.23 -4.26
C GLN A 134 -5.08 14.52 -5.08
N GLY A 135 -6.02 14.49 -6.03
CA GLY A 135 -6.25 15.59 -6.95
C GLY A 135 -5.16 15.72 -8.04
N PRO A 136 -5.22 16.81 -8.82
CA PRO A 136 -4.31 17.04 -9.95
C PRO A 136 -2.86 17.29 -9.51
N VAL A 137 -1.91 16.83 -10.33
CA VAL A 137 -0.47 17.08 -10.18
C VAL A 137 -0.02 17.97 -11.34
N PRO A 138 0.78 19.05 -11.12
CA PRO A 138 1.44 19.44 -9.87
C PRO A 138 0.49 20.08 -8.84
N GLY A 139 0.59 19.63 -7.59
CA GLY A 139 -0.26 20.07 -6.48
C GLY A 139 0.01 19.29 -5.19
N HIS A 140 -0.19 19.94 -4.04
CA HIS A 140 0.00 19.34 -2.71
C HIS A 140 -1.29 19.35 -1.88
N THR A 141 -2.42 19.82 -2.41
CA THR A 141 -3.70 19.86 -1.68
C THR A 141 -4.59 18.70 -2.14
N PRO A 142 -4.91 17.73 -1.26
CA PRO A 142 -5.86 16.68 -1.58
C PRO A 142 -7.29 17.25 -1.67
N ILE A 143 -8.12 16.57 -2.44
CA ILE A 143 -9.51 16.97 -2.69
C ILE A 143 -10.49 15.92 -2.18
N ALA A 144 -11.74 16.34 -1.99
CA ALA A 144 -12.85 15.42 -1.85
C ALA A 144 -13.42 15.14 -3.24
N TYR A 145 -13.58 13.87 -3.60
CA TYR A 145 -14.12 13.49 -4.90
C TYR A 145 -15.03 12.27 -4.81
N VAL A 146 -15.84 12.04 -5.85
CA VAL A 146 -16.75 10.89 -5.91
C VAL A 146 -15.92 9.61 -5.86
N CYS A 147 -16.26 8.70 -4.95
CA CYS A 147 -15.58 7.41 -4.83
C CYS A 147 -15.71 6.60 -6.14
N HIS A 148 -14.64 6.54 -6.93
CA HIS A 148 -14.60 5.88 -8.23
C HIS A 148 -13.63 4.71 -8.29
N HIS A 149 -12.82 4.48 -7.25
CA HIS A 149 -11.93 3.32 -7.18
C HIS A 149 -10.99 3.20 -8.42
N TYR A 150 -10.45 4.34 -8.88
CA TYR A 150 -9.38 4.42 -9.89
C TYR A 150 -8.34 5.43 -9.40
N GLY A 151 -7.11 5.40 -9.94
CA GLY A 151 -6.13 6.46 -9.64
C GLY A 151 -6.72 7.83 -10.00
N PRO A 152 -6.65 8.84 -9.13
CA PRO A 152 -5.75 9.03 -7.97
C PRO A 152 -6.32 8.57 -6.62
N GLN A 153 -7.56 8.10 -6.58
CA GLN A 153 -8.14 7.47 -5.38
C GLN A 153 -7.52 6.11 -5.15
N VAL A 154 -7.43 5.31 -6.21
CA VAL A 154 -6.70 4.03 -6.26
C VAL A 154 -5.29 4.29 -6.67
N SER A 155 -4.44 4.33 -5.66
CA SER A 155 -3.08 3.93 -5.85
C SER A 155 -3.04 2.47 -6.32
N ASN A 156 -2.77 2.24 -7.60
CA ASN A 156 -2.46 0.91 -8.08
C ASN A 156 -1.09 0.46 -7.53
N GLY A 157 -1.14 -0.35 -6.48
CA GLY A 157 -0.14 -1.37 -6.18
C GLY A 157 1.02 -1.02 -5.24
N ARG A 158 1.28 0.24 -4.87
CA ARG A 158 2.38 0.56 -3.91
C ARG A 158 2.17 1.77 -2.98
N ASN A 159 1.10 2.54 -3.14
CA ASN A 159 0.80 3.72 -2.31
C ASN A 159 -0.19 3.30 -1.24
N MET A 160 0.35 2.68 -0.20
CA MET A 160 -0.41 2.32 0.98
C MET A 160 -0.33 3.43 2.01
N ILE A 161 -1.47 3.97 2.44
CA ILE A 161 -1.59 4.63 3.75
C ILE A 161 -1.27 3.59 4.81
N SER A 162 0.00 3.58 5.23
CA SER A 162 0.46 2.80 6.36
C SER A 162 -0.02 3.48 7.62
N LEU A 163 -1.19 3.09 8.12
CA LEU A 163 -1.62 3.47 9.45
C LEU A 163 -0.80 2.63 10.45
N SER A 164 0.45 2.98 10.68
CA SER A 164 1.22 2.51 11.83
C SER A 164 1.10 3.58 12.92
N GLU A 165 0.38 3.26 13.99
CA GLU A 165 -0.03 4.12 15.12
C GLU A 165 -0.39 5.58 14.75
N VAL A 166 -1.05 5.64 13.58
CA VAL A 166 -1.63 6.77 12.86
C VAL A 166 -0.65 7.77 12.27
N THR A 167 -0.03 7.40 11.15
CA THR A 167 0.46 8.32 10.11
C THR A 167 -0.31 8.07 8.81
N SER A 168 -0.71 9.12 8.08
CA SER A 168 -1.53 9.00 6.87
C SER A 168 -0.69 9.15 5.60
N CYS A 169 0.11 8.14 5.25
CA CYS A 169 1.12 8.28 4.19
C CYS A 169 0.74 7.65 2.84
N ILE A 170 0.58 8.43 1.78
CA ILE A 170 0.36 7.99 0.39
C ILE A 170 1.71 7.76 -0.32
N LYS A 171 2.12 6.50 -0.57
CA LYS A 171 3.41 6.18 -1.25
C LYS A 171 3.37 6.05 -2.78
N ASP A 172 3.45 7.12 -3.59
CA ASP A 172 3.45 6.97 -5.06
C ASP A 172 4.74 6.36 -5.64
N ASN A 173 4.64 5.55 -6.70
CA ASN A 173 5.80 4.96 -7.38
C ASN A 173 6.61 6.01 -8.17
N TYR A 174 6.04 7.18 -8.43
CA TYR A 174 6.69 8.28 -9.16
C TYR A 174 6.88 9.54 -8.33
N ILE A 175 6.22 9.64 -7.17
CA ILE A 175 6.26 10.82 -6.29
C ILE A 175 6.59 10.28 -4.91
N ASP A 176 7.60 10.86 -4.26
CA ASP A 176 8.05 10.52 -2.91
C ASP A 176 6.88 10.22 -1.96
N ASN A 177 7.14 9.41 -0.93
CA ASN A 177 6.12 9.05 0.06
C ASN A 177 5.47 10.35 0.58
N ARG A 178 4.21 10.67 0.23
CA ARG A 178 3.55 11.91 0.65
C ARG A 178 2.58 11.65 1.78
N CYS A 179 2.72 12.32 2.92
CA CYS A 179 1.84 12.17 4.07
C CYS A 179 0.80 13.30 4.15
N LEU A 180 -0.41 12.97 4.57
CA LEU A 180 -1.48 13.93 4.86
C LEU A 180 -1.10 14.74 6.09
N THR A 181 -0.99 16.06 5.92
CA THR A 181 -0.55 17.01 6.94
C THR A 181 -1.66 17.97 7.33
N ASP A 182 -1.65 18.36 8.59
CA ASP A 182 -2.37 19.53 9.08
C ASP A 182 -1.37 20.55 9.64
N VAL A 183 -1.04 21.57 8.83
CA VAL A 183 -0.07 22.63 9.14
C VAL A 183 -0.59 23.71 10.09
N GLY A 184 -1.89 23.72 10.43
CA GLY A 184 -2.40 24.57 11.52
C GLY A 184 -2.62 26.04 11.16
N GLU A 185 -2.21 26.49 9.97
CA GLU A 185 -2.36 27.89 9.51
C GLU A 185 -3.78 28.17 8.97
N GLU A 186 -4.12 29.46 8.78
CA GLU A 186 -5.49 29.96 8.57
C GLU A 186 -6.14 29.49 7.24
N GLU A 187 -5.36 29.05 6.26
CA GLU A 187 -5.89 28.35 5.09
C GLU A 187 -6.19 26.90 5.47
N THR A 188 -7.46 26.65 5.76
CA THR A 188 -8.09 25.41 6.26
C THR A 188 -7.91 24.19 5.36
N LEU A 189 -6.86 24.06 4.56
CA LEU A 189 -6.69 22.96 3.61
C LEU A 189 -5.66 21.95 4.13
N PRO A 190 -5.95 20.64 4.06
CA PRO A 190 -4.93 19.62 4.28
C PRO A 190 -3.84 19.70 3.20
N GLY A 191 -2.67 19.14 3.51
CA GLY A 191 -1.55 19.05 2.58
C GLY A 191 -1.07 17.61 2.36
N LEU A 192 -0.34 17.38 1.27
CA LEU A 192 0.36 16.15 0.91
C LEU A 192 1.82 16.51 0.64
N TYR A 193 2.69 16.24 1.63
CA TYR A 193 4.12 16.55 1.60
C TYR A 193 4.95 15.30 1.82
N ASP A 194 6.22 15.29 1.40
CA ASP A 194 7.10 14.14 1.67
C ASP A 194 7.08 13.79 3.16
N CYS A 195 6.92 12.50 3.49
CA CYS A 195 6.73 12.04 4.85
C CYS A 195 7.95 12.32 5.73
N LYS A 196 9.17 12.23 5.17
CA LYS A 196 10.40 12.48 5.93
C LYS A 196 10.51 13.96 6.24
N GLU A 197 10.29 14.80 5.24
CA GLU A 197 10.28 16.25 5.39
C GLU A 197 9.19 16.68 6.38
N ALA A 198 7.95 16.21 6.20
CA ALA A 198 6.81 16.53 7.05
C ALA A 198 7.00 16.07 8.50
N ALA A 199 7.65 14.93 8.73
CA ALA A 199 8.02 14.47 10.07
C ALA A 199 9.10 15.35 10.70
N GLN A 200 10.13 15.72 9.94
CA GLN A 200 11.24 16.56 10.42
C GLN A 200 10.80 18.00 10.73
N THR A 201 9.89 18.54 9.92
CA THR A 201 9.37 19.91 10.04
C THR A 201 8.12 19.99 10.93
N GLY A 202 7.61 18.86 11.40
CA GLY A 202 6.48 18.82 12.34
C GLY A 202 5.14 19.23 11.73
N MET A 203 4.88 18.94 10.45
CA MET A 203 3.64 19.32 9.72
C MET A 203 2.36 18.55 10.16
N GLY A 204 2.37 17.89 11.31
CA GLY A 204 1.17 17.24 11.86
C GLY A 204 0.69 16.05 11.02
N ILE A 205 1.56 15.07 10.82
CA ILE A 205 1.27 13.83 10.06
C ILE A 205 0.52 12.76 10.85
N TYR A 206 0.31 12.99 12.15
CA TYR A 206 -0.32 12.02 13.05
C TYR A 206 -1.79 12.31 13.29
N TRP A 207 -2.62 11.28 13.18
CA TRP A 207 -4.08 11.38 13.31
C TRP A 207 -4.63 10.51 14.46
N ASP A 208 -5.86 10.71 14.87
CA ASP A 208 -6.63 9.85 15.76
C ASP A 208 -7.84 9.41 14.97
N PHE A 209 -8.03 8.10 14.83
CA PHE A 209 -9.09 7.55 14.00
C PHE A 209 -9.65 6.25 14.59
N THR A 210 -10.96 6.10 14.48
CA THR A 210 -11.75 4.91 14.83
C THR A 210 -12.83 4.79 13.75
N GLN A 211 -13.15 3.58 13.28
CA GLN A 211 -14.18 3.43 12.25
C GLN A 211 -15.50 4.07 12.68
N GLY A 212 -16.13 4.75 11.73
CA GLY A 212 -17.40 5.45 11.93
C GLY A 212 -17.27 6.67 12.84
N LYS A 213 -16.05 7.13 13.16
CA LYS A 213 -15.80 8.35 13.91
C LYS A 213 -15.01 9.36 13.09
N GLU A 214 -14.71 10.48 13.73
CA GLU A 214 -13.96 11.59 13.18
C GLU A 214 -12.49 11.20 12.92
N LEU A 215 -11.91 11.81 11.88
CA LEU A 215 -10.48 11.74 11.60
C LEU A 215 -9.83 13.02 12.14
N LYS A 216 -9.18 12.91 13.30
CA LYS A 216 -8.71 14.07 14.08
C LYS A 216 -7.20 14.19 14.04
N SER A 217 -6.65 15.37 13.82
CA SER A 217 -5.21 15.60 13.91
C SER A 217 -4.75 15.54 15.38
N ARG A 218 -3.70 14.77 15.67
CA ARG A 218 -3.13 14.70 17.03
C ARG A 218 -2.53 16.03 17.47
N ARG A 219 -2.01 16.81 16.51
CA ARG A 219 -1.29 18.06 16.75
C ARG A 219 -2.25 19.21 17.01
N THR A 220 -3.15 19.49 16.06
CA THR A 220 -4.05 20.66 16.12
C THR A 220 -5.36 20.37 16.82
N LYS A 221 -5.70 19.09 17.04
CA LYS A 221 -7.00 18.61 17.52
C LYS A 221 -8.17 19.01 16.61
N ARG A 222 -7.91 19.48 15.39
CA ARG A 222 -8.90 19.72 14.33
C ARG A 222 -9.24 18.42 13.60
N CYS A 223 -10.37 18.37 12.93
CA CYS A 223 -10.82 17.23 12.15
C CYS A 223 -10.73 17.51 10.66
N LEU A 224 -10.43 16.46 9.90
CA LEU A 224 -10.55 16.46 8.45
C LEU A 224 -12.04 16.31 8.09
N GLU A 225 -12.57 17.27 7.36
CA GLU A 225 -13.99 17.33 7.03
C GLU A 225 -14.23 17.72 5.58
N ILE A 226 -15.45 17.46 5.12
CA ILE A 226 -15.92 17.86 3.81
C ILE A 226 -17.05 18.88 3.96
N LYS A 227 -16.87 20.07 3.39
CA LYS A 227 -17.90 21.10 3.30
C LYS A 227 -18.00 21.59 1.86
N ASN A 228 -19.20 21.66 1.31
CA ASN A 228 -19.45 22.10 -0.06
C ASN A 228 -18.57 21.37 -1.10
N GLY A 229 -18.34 20.07 -0.91
CA GLY A 229 -17.51 19.26 -1.81
C GLY A 229 -16.00 19.51 -1.71
N LYS A 230 -15.54 20.29 -0.72
CA LYS A 230 -14.11 20.57 -0.50
C LYS A 230 -13.63 19.92 0.79
N LEU A 231 -12.43 19.36 0.73
CA LEU A 231 -11.74 18.80 1.88
C LEU A 231 -11.03 19.91 2.66
N LEU A 232 -11.22 19.95 3.98
CA LEU A 232 -10.68 21.01 4.82
C LEU A 232 -10.44 20.56 6.27
N MET A 233 -9.60 21.31 6.97
CA MET A 233 -9.31 21.18 8.40
C MET A 233 -10.14 22.19 9.18
N GLN A 234 -11.02 21.72 10.07
CA GLN A 234 -11.83 22.59 10.92
C GLN A 234 -12.09 21.98 12.30
N GLN A 235 -12.81 22.71 13.14
CA GLN A 235 -13.33 22.16 14.38
C GLN A 235 -14.25 20.98 14.07
N CYS A 236 -14.04 19.89 14.80
CA CYS A 236 -14.77 18.64 14.68
C CYS A 236 -16.29 18.84 14.83
N SER A 237 -17.04 18.57 13.77
CA SER A 237 -18.49 18.66 13.67
C SER A 237 -19.20 17.32 13.84
N GLY A 238 -18.45 16.23 13.99
CA GLY A 238 -18.97 14.87 14.07
C GLY A 238 -18.89 14.06 12.78
N GLN A 239 -18.26 14.58 11.71
CA GLN A 239 -18.18 13.86 10.44
C GLN A 239 -17.45 12.52 10.57
N ARG A 240 -18.05 11.48 10.00
CA ARG A 240 -17.64 10.09 10.20
C ARG A 240 -16.90 9.59 8.98
N TRP A 241 -15.79 8.91 9.25
CA TRP A 241 -14.94 8.31 8.24
C TRP A 241 -14.89 6.80 8.43
N ASN A 242 -14.86 6.07 7.32
CA ASN A 242 -14.58 4.63 7.30
C ASN A 242 -13.40 4.35 6.39
N ILE A 243 -12.56 3.36 6.73
CA ILE A 243 -11.60 2.75 5.80
C ILE A 243 -12.03 1.30 5.49
N GLN A 244 -12.03 0.88 4.23
CA GLN A 244 -12.64 -0.41 3.83
C GLN A 244 -11.94 -1.66 4.39
N ASN A 245 -10.61 -1.66 4.55
CA ASN A 245 -9.85 -2.82 5.00
C ASN A 245 -9.13 -2.52 6.33
N ILE A 246 -9.26 -3.41 7.32
CA ILE A 246 -8.71 -3.25 8.68
C ILE A 246 -7.90 -4.52 9.02
N ILE A 247 -6.67 -4.40 9.55
CA ILE A 247 -5.85 -5.57 9.96
C ILE A 247 -6.18 -5.99 11.39
N LYS A 248 -6.38 -5.03 12.29
CA LYS A 248 -6.72 -5.26 13.70
C LYS A 248 -7.88 -4.37 14.10
N ALA A 249 -8.86 -4.94 14.79
CA ALA A 249 -9.91 -4.15 15.43
C ALA A 249 -9.26 -3.19 16.46
N PHE A 250 -9.73 -1.95 16.46
CA PHE A 250 -9.36 -0.88 17.40
C PHE A 250 -10.43 -0.74 18.48
#